data_AF-A0A9P4PHD6-F1
#
_entry.id   AF-A0A9P4PHD6-F1
#
_cell.length_a   1.000
_cell.length_b   1.000
_cell.length_c   1.000
_cell.angle_alpha   90.00
_cell.angle_beta   90.00
_cell.angle_gamma   90.00
#
_symmetry.space_group_name_H-M   'P 1'
#
loop_
_entity.id
_entity.type
_entity.pdbx_description
1 polymer ?
#
loop_
_entity_poly.entity_id
_entity_poly.type
_entity_poly.pdbx_seq_one_letter_code
_entity_poly.pdbx_strand_id
1 'polypeptide(L)'
;FKRNKISLYPYPPYSLDLNPIENIWAILKDRLNKRPRGSLGYRTSSESIGLYIRAIKEEWDLIPQEIIDNCILSIPRCWEVVKEAKGYYTKY
;
A
#
# COMPACT_ATOMS: atom_id res chain seq x y z
N PHE A 1 -12.24 15.66 10.85
CA PHE A 1 -13.03 14.46 11.22
C PHE A 1 -14.45 14.79 11.66
N LYS A 2 -14.70 15.38 12.84
CA LYS A 2 -16.06 15.71 13.31
C LYS A 2 -16.87 16.63 12.37
N ARG A 3 -16.24 17.69 11.84
CA ARG A 3 -16.88 18.63 10.88
C ARG A 3 -17.35 17.96 9.58
N ASN A 4 -16.63 16.94 9.12
CA ASN A 4 -16.91 16.24 7.87
C ASN A 4 -17.68 14.92 8.10
N LYS A 5 -18.09 14.64 9.35
CA LYS A 5 -18.78 13.39 9.76
C LYS A 5 -18.03 12.10 9.36
N ILE A 6 -16.69 12.15 9.35
CA ILE A 6 -15.84 10.98 9.07
C ILE A 6 -15.56 10.26 10.39
N SER A 7 -15.92 8.97 10.45
CA SER A 7 -15.56 8.09 11.56
C SER A 7 -14.08 7.73 11.49
N LEU A 8 -13.40 7.73 12.64
CA LEU A 8 -12.02 7.30 12.75
C LEU A 8 -11.99 5.86 13.26
N TYR A 9 -11.23 5.01 12.55
CA TYR A 9 -10.98 3.66 13.00
C TYR A 9 -9.81 3.68 14.01
N PRO A 10 -9.96 3.10 15.22
CA PRO A 10 -8.88 3.04 16.19
C PRO A 10 -7.80 2.08 15.69
N TYR A 11 -6.59 2.61 15.50
CA TYR A 11 -5.47 1.87 14.94
C TYR A 11 -4.32 1.78 15.96
N PRO A 12 -3.75 0.59 16.21
CA PRO A 12 -2.71 0.43 17.21
C PRO A 12 -1.38 0.97 16.68
N PRO A 13 -0.54 1.57 17.57
CA PRO A 13 0.76 2.05 17.17
C PRO A 13 1.66 0.89 16.68
N TYR A 14 2.62 1.20 15.80
CA TYR A 14 3.63 0.26 15.28
C TYR A 14 3.10 -0.99 14.56
N SER A 15 1.82 -1.02 14.17
CA SER A 15 1.20 -2.20 13.55
C SER A 15 1.08 -2.00 12.04
N LEU A 16 2.19 -1.92 11.31
CA LEU A 16 2.16 -1.78 9.84
C LEU A 16 1.45 -2.97 9.16
N ASP A 17 1.56 -4.16 9.75
CA ASP A 17 0.92 -5.42 9.35
C ASP A 17 -0.63 -5.31 9.25
N LEU A 18 -1.23 -4.34 9.95
CA LEU A 18 -2.67 -4.09 9.92
C LEU A 18 -3.10 -3.06 8.86
N ASN A 19 -2.14 -2.47 8.12
CA ASN A 19 -2.40 -1.32 7.25
C ASN A 19 -2.57 -1.84 5.83
N PRO A 20 -3.80 -1.88 5.30
CA PRO A 20 -4.07 -2.50 4.01
C PRO A 20 -3.29 -1.86 2.86
N ILE A 21 -2.87 -0.59 2.99
CA ILE A 21 -2.12 0.11 1.95
C ILE A 21 -0.69 -0.42 1.78
N GLU A 22 -0.09 -1.02 2.81
CA GLU A 22 1.29 -1.54 2.73
C GLU A 22 1.38 -2.68 1.70
N ASN A 23 0.35 -3.53 1.63
CA ASN A 23 0.22 -4.56 0.62
C ASN A 23 0.11 -3.96 -0.78
N ILE A 24 -0.67 -2.89 -0.95
CA ILE A 24 -0.79 -2.19 -2.23
C ILE A 24 0.54 -1.52 -2.62
N TRP A 25 1.28 -0.95 -1.67
CA TRP A 25 2.62 -0.43 -1.93
C TRP A 25 3.61 -1.51 -2.34
N ALA A 26 3.55 -2.69 -1.74
CA ALA A 26 4.38 -3.82 -2.14
C ALA A 26 4.09 -4.22 -3.59
N ILE A 27 2.82 -4.32 -3.97
CA ILE A 27 2.38 -4.62 -5.34
C ILE A 27 2.88 -3.54 -6.31
N LEU A 28 2.69 -2.26 -5.98
CA LEU A 28 3.12 -1.16 -6.83
C LEU A 28 4.64 -1.18 -7.06
N LYS A 29 5.44 -1.40 -6.00
CA LYS A 29 6.90 -1.51 -6.11
C LYS A 29 7.32 -2.68 -6.99
N ASP A 30 6.68 -3.84 -6.85
CA ASP A 30 6.94 -5.01 -7.69
C ASP A 30 6.63 -4.72 -9.17
N ARG A 31 5.50 -4.07 -9.45
CA ARG A 31 5.13 -3.65 -10.81
C ARG A 31 6.15 -2.67 -11.40
N LEU A 32 6.55 -1.65 -10.65
CA LEU A 32 7.57 -0.69 -11.07
C LEU A 32 8.91 -1.39 -11.38
N ASN A 33 9.34 -2.34 -10.54
CA ASN A 33 10.57 -3.11 -10.75
C ASN A 33 10.54 -3.99 -12.02
N LYS A 34 9.35 -4.37 -12.49
CA LYS A 34 9.15 -5.16 -13.71
C LYS A 34 9.10 -4.32 -14.98
N ARG A 35 9.03 -2.99 -14.87
CA ARG A 35 9.04 -2.11 -16.05
C ARG A 35 10.38 -2.19 -16.79
N PRO A 36 10.42 -1.89 -18.11
CA PRO A 36 11.66 -1.91 -18.88
C PRO A 36 12.77 -1.06 -18.25
N ARG A 37 14.02 -1.53 -18.32
CA ARG A 37 15.18 -0.81 -17.78
C ARG A 37 15.26 0.61 -18.36
N GLY A 38 15.47 1.60 -17.50
CA GLY A 38 15.55 3.02 -17.87
C GLY A 38 14.20 3.74 -17.99
N SER A 39 13.07 3.03 -17.97
CA SER A 39 11.73 3.66 -18.07
C SER A 39 11.32 4.49 -16.86
N LEU A 40 12.04 4.35 -15.74
CA LEU A 40 11.80 5.04 -14.48
C LEU A 40 12.67 6.30 -14.31
N GLY A 41 13.42 6.68 -15.34
CA GLY A 41 14.43 7.73 -15.25
C GLY A 41 15.73 7.25 -14.58
N TYR A 42 16.75 8.10 -14.64
CA TYR A 42 18.06 7.82 -14.05
C TYR A 42 18.47 8.99 -13.15
N ARG A 43 18.93 8.71 -11.93
CA ARG A 43 19.32 9.71 -10.91
C ARG A 43 18.15 10.66 -10.55
N THR A 44 18.47 11.75 -9.87
CA THR A 44 17.55 12.72 -9.25
C THR A 44 17.33 13.98 -10.08
N SER A 45 17.47 13.91 -11.42
CA SER A 45 17.10 15.05 -12.26
C SER A 45 15.58 15.29 -12.22
N SER A 46 15.15 16.54 -12.45
CA SER A 46 13.71 16.87 -12.46
C SER A 46 12.94 16.07 -13.51
N GLU A 47 13.56 15.80 -14.66
CA GLU A 47 13.00 14.96 -15.71
C GLU A 47 12.83 13.51 -15.24
N SER A 48 13.86 12.92 -14.63
CA SER A 48 13.81 11.56 -14.09
C SER A 48 12.75 11.41 -12.99
N ILE A 49 12.61 12.41 -12.12
CA ILE A 49 11.55 12.44 -11.10
C ILE A 49 10.17 12.50 -11.79
N GLY A 50 10.02 13.30 -12.85
CA GLY A 50 8.80 13.36 -13.64
C GLY A 50 8.43 12.03 -14.28
N LEU A 51 9.41 11.33 -14.87
CA LEU A 51 9.23 9.98 -15.41
C LEU A 51 8.81 8.99 -14.33
N TYR A 52 9.45 9.03 -13.15
CA TYR A 52 9.12 8.16 -12.03
C TYR A 52 7.70 8.38 -11.51
N ILE A 53 7.28 9.63 -11.32
CA ILE A 53 5.92 9.99 -10.90
C ILE A 53 4.89 9.51 -11.92
N ARG A 54 5.19 9.66 -13.22
CA ARG A 54 4.31 9.17 -14.29
C ARG A 54 4.17 7.66 -14.25
N ALA A 55 5.28 6.93 -14.11
CA ALA A 55 5.26 5.48 -14.01
C ALA A 55 4.48 4.99 -12.78
N ILE A 56 4.59 5.66 -11.63
CA ILE A 56 3.78 5.36 -10.44
C ILE A 56 2.29 5.45 -10.77
N LYS A 57 1.85 6.54 -11.42
CA LYS A 57 0.43 6.74 -11.75
C LYS A 57 -0.06 5.69 -12.74
N GLU A 58 0.72 5.43 -13.79
CA GLU A 58 0.40 4.40 -14.79
C GLU A 58 0.27 3.01 -14.16
N GLU A 59 1.20 2.61 -13.30
CA GLU A 59 1.12 1.31 -12.64
C GLU A 59 0.01 1.24 -11.59
N TRP A 60 -0.27 2.35 -10.90
CA TRP A 60 -1.38 2.46 -9.95
C TRP A 60 -2.73 2.26 -10.63
N ASP A 61 -2.95 2.92 -11.77
CA ASP A 61 -4.20 2.81 -12.53
C ASP A 61 -4.42 1.40 -13.09
N LEU A 62 -3.36 0.60 -13.22
CA LEU A 62 -3.41 -0.80 -13.65
C LEU A 62 -3.63 -1.79 -12.51
N ILE A 63 -3.65 -1.36 -11.24
CA ILE A 63 -3.99 -2.23 -10.11
C ILE A 63 -5.50 -2.46 -10.16
N PRO A 64 -5.98 -3.72 -10.34
CA PRO A 64 -7.41 -4.00 -10.34
C PRO A 64 -8.04 -3.61 -9.00
N GLN A 65 -9.22 -2.99 -9.06
CA GLN A 65 -9.98 -2.61 -7.86
C GLN A 65 -10.21 -3.80 -6.92
N GLU A 66 -10.42 -5.00 -7.47
CA GLU A 66 -10.57 -6.24 -6.70
C GLU A 66 -9.37 -6.51 -5.76
N ILE A 67 -8.14 -6.18 -6.16
CA ILE A 67 -6.96 -6.34 -5.29
C ILE A 67 -7.07 -5.41 -4.08
N ILE A 68 -7.50 -4.17 -4.30
CA ILE A 68 -7.68 -3.17 -3.25
C ILE A 68 -8.80 -3.61 -2.30
N ASP A 69 -9.92 -4.04 -2.86
CA ASP A 69 -11.08 -4.52 -2.10
C ASP A 69 -10.70 -5.73 -1.24
N ASN A 70 -9.97 -6.70 -1.81
CA ASN A 70 -9.51 -7.87 -1.08
C ASN A 70 -8.56 -7.50 0.09
N CYS A 71 -7.69 -6.50 -0.08
CA CYS A 71 -6.85 -6.01 1.02
C CYS A 71 -7.66 -5.36 2.15
N ILE A 72 -8.74 -4.64 1.81
CA ILE A 72 -9.64 -4.06 2.82
C ILE A 72 -10.43 -5.16 3.54
N LEU A 73 -10.96 -6.13 2.78
CA LEU A 73 -11.74 -7.24 3.31
C LEU A 73 -10.90 -8.20 4.17
N SER A 74 -9.57 -8.22 4.03
CA SER A 74 -8.70 -9.03 4.89
C SER A 74 -8.46 -8.44 6.28
N ILE A 75 -8.72 -7.14 6.49
CA ILE A 75 -8.42 -6.46 7.77
C ILE A 75 -9.01 -7.18 8.98
N PRO A 76 -10.29 -7.60 9.01
CA PRO A 76 -10.85 -8.30 10.17
C PRO A 76 -10.08 -9.57 10.53
N ARG A 77 -9.60 -10.31 9.54
CA ARG A 77 -8.77 -11.50 9.75
C ARG A 77 -7.41 -11.13 10.33
N CYS A 78 -6.75 -10.09 9.83
CA CYS A 78 -5.47 -9.63 10.36
C CYS A 78 -5.58 -9.26 11.85
N TRP A 79 -6.69 -8.62 12.25
CA TRP A 79 -6.98 -8.30 13.65
C TRP A 79 -7.09 -9.54 14.54
N GLU A 80 -7.80 -10.58 14.09
CA GLU A 80 -7.87 -11.83 14.85
C GLU A 80 -6.50 -12.49 14.98
N VAL A 81 -5.67 -12.47 13.93
CA VAL A 81 -4.30 -13.00 14.02
C VAL A 81 -3.43 -12.21 15.01
N VAL A 82 -3.51 -10.87 15.02
CA VAL A 82 -2.79 -10.05 16.01
C VAL A 82 -3.27 -10.35 17.43
N LYS A 83 -4.58 -10.54 17.61
CA LYS A 83 -5.17 -10.90 18.90
C LYS A 83 -4.72 -12.27 19.38
N GLU A 84 -4.70 -13.28 18.51
CA GLU A 84 -4.16 -14.61 18.78
C GLU A 84 -2.68 -14.57 19.13
N ALA A 85 -1.91 -13.74 18.42
CA ALA A 85 -0.52 -13.45 18.70
C ALA A 85 -0.31 -12.61 19.97
N LYS A 86 -1.38 -12.22 20.69
CA LYS A 86 -1.31 -11.36 21.89
C LYS A 86 -0.56 -10.05 21.65
N GLY A 87 -0.66 -9.49 20.45
CA GLY A 87 0.02 -8.26 20.04
C GLY A 87 1.47 -8.45 19.56
N TYR A 88 1.98 -9.67 19.47
CA TYR A 88 3.27 -9.95 18.83
C TYR A 88 3.14 -9.97 17.30
N TYR A 89 4.31 -9.91 16.62
CA TYR A 89 4.42 -9.91 15.17
C TYR A 89 3.64 -11.05 14.50
N THR A 90 3.01 -10.73 13.38
CA THR A 90 2.26 -11.69 12.58
C THR A 90 2.99 -11.97 11.26
N LYS A 91 2.42 -12.84 10.42
CA LYS A 91 2.96 -13.11 9.07
C LYS A 91 2.53 -12.07 8.03
N TYR A 92 1.65 -11.13 8.43
CA TYR A 92 1.16 -10.05 7.60
C TYR A 92 2.11 -8.87 7.60
#